data_AF-V5W6S3-F1
#
_entry.id   AF-V5W6S3-F1
#
_cell.length_a   1.000
_cell.length_b   1.000
_cell.length_c   1.000
_cell.angle_alpha   90.00
_cell.angle_beta   90.00
_cell.angle_gamma   90.00
#
_symmetry.space_group_name_H-M   'P 1'
#
loop_
_entity.id
_entity.type
_entity.pdbx_description
1 polymer ?
#
loop_
_entity_poly.entity_id
_entity_poly.type
_entity_poly.pdbx_seq_one_letter_code
_entity_poly.pdbx_strand_id
1 'polypeptide(L)'
;SISNLLMTFINAIGLVVFPLLKRTKTENLSKIYSNLRNVLMLIMFAILLIYYPLKIVLDLWLPAYQDALIFMTLIFPMSVYEGKMALVINTYLKALRMERDILKINTLIMLFSMLVTLITTLLLNSLELTVVSIVVLLALRSVIAELILSKKLDVSVKK
;
A
#
# COMPACT_ATOMS: atom_id res chain seq x y z
N SER A 1 9.94 -6.83 -15.28
CA SER A 1 10.41 -8.10 -14.69
C SER A 1 10.61 -8.05 -13.18
N ILE A 2 11.25 -7.01 -12.61
CA ILE A 2 11.46 -6.89 -11.15
C ILE A 2 10.14 -6.76 -10.37
N SER A 3 9.17 -5.97 -10.82
CA SER A 3 7.86 -5.86 -10.15
C SER A 3 7.09 -7.19 -10.07
N ASN A 4 7.27 -8.10 -11.04
CA ASN A 4 6.64 -9.41 -11.01
C ASN A 4 7.31 -10.32 -9.97
N LEU A 5 8.63 -10.24 -9.83
CA LEU A 5 9.39 -10.97 -8.82
C LEU A 5 9.06 -10.48 -7.40
N LEU A 6 8.93 -9.16 -7.22
CA LEU A 6 8.50 -8.52 -5.98
C LEU A 6 7.08 -8.93 -5.59
N MET A 7 6.15 -8.95 -6.56
CA MET A 7 4.79 -9.46 -6.31
C MET A 7 4.77 -10.95 -6.03
N THR A 8 5.63 -11.75 -6.67
CA THR A 8 5.75 -13.18 -6.39
C THR A 8 6.22 -13.42 -4.96
N PHE A 9 7.21 -12.64 -4.50
CA PHE A 9 7.71 -12.70 -3.12
C PHE A 9 6.64 -12.30 -2.09
N ILE A 10 5.94 -11.19 -2.34
CA ILE A 10 4.82 -10.74 -1.49
C ILE A 10 3.72 -11.82 -1.42
N ASN A 11 3.38 -12.43 -2.55
CA ASN A 11 2.39 -13.51 -2.62
C ASN A 11 2.85 -14.78 -1.87
N ALA A 12 4.13 -15.12 -1.94
CA ALA A 12 4.71 -16.25 -1.21
C ALA A 12 4.63 -16.06 0.31
N ILE A 13 4.93 -14.86 0.82
CA ILE A 13 4.74 -14.51 2.24
C ILE A 13 3.26 -14.68 2.61
N GLY A 14 2.36 -14.14 1.78
CA GLY A 14 0.92 -14.28 1.99
C GLY A 14 0.48 -15.75 2.10
N LEU A 15 1.04 -16.64 1.29
CA LEU A 15 0.72 -18.08 1.28
C LEU A 15 1.17 -18.80 2.55
N VAL A 16 2.29 -18.40 3.15
CA VAL A 16 2.78 -18.95 4.44
C VAL A 16 2.01 -18.38 5.62
N VAL A 17 1.66 -17.09 5.58
CA VAL A 17 0.90 -16.41 6.64
C VAL A 17 -0.57 -16.86 6.66
N PHE A 18 -1.15 -17.18 5.50
CA PHE A 18 -2.54 -17.60 5.36
C PHE A 18 -2.97 -18.79 6.24
N PRO A 19 -2.28 -19.96 6.27
CA PRO A 19 -2.64 -21.08 7.13
C PRO A 19 -2.46 -20.77 8.62
N LEU A 20 -1.51 -19.90 8.99
CA LEU A 20 -1.32 -19.45 10.38
C LEU A 20 -2.52 -18.61 10.85
N LEU A 21 -2.99 -17.68 10.01
CA LEU A 21 -4.18 -16.89 10.30
C LEU A 21 -5.43 -17.76 10.38
N LYS A 22 -5.62 -18.69 9.42
CA LYS A 22 -6.81 -19.54 9.37
C LYS A 22 -6.95 -20.48 10.59
N ARG A 23 -5.84 -20.86 11.22
CA ARG A 23 -5.82 -21.73 12.42
C ARG A 23 -5.92 -20.98 13.75
N THR A 24 -5.85 -19.65 13.72
CA THR A 24 -5.80 -18.82 14.93
C THR A 24 -7.20 -18.40 15.36
N LYS A 25 -7.49 -18.50 16.66
CA LYS A 25 -8.74 -17.98 17.25
C LYS A 25 -8.86 -16.48 16.98
N THR A 26 -10.08 -16.00 16.74
CA THR A 26 -10.40 -14.60 16.43
C THR A 26 -9.77 -13.59 17.40
N GLU A 27 -9.70 -13.95 18.69
CA GLU A 27 -9.06 -13.17 19.76
C GLU A 27 -7.56 -12.88 19.51
N ASN A 28 -6.85 -13.84 18.92
CA ASN A 28 -5.43 -13.74 18.64
C ASN A 28 -5.14 -13.14 17.25
N LEU A 29 -6.10 -13.14 16.33
CA LEU A 29 -5.97 -12.48 15.02
C LEU A 29 -5.70 -10.97 15.16
N SER A 30 -6.37 -10.32 16.12
CA SER A 30 -6.15 -8.90 16.45
C SER A 30 -4.70 -8.61 16.86
N LYS A 31 -4.13 -9.44 17.74
CA LYS A 31 -2.75 -9.30 18.22
C LYS A 31 -1.74 -9.51 17.11
N ILE A 32 -1.91 -10.55 16.29
CA ILE A 32 -1.04 -10.83 15.15
C ILE A 32 -1.12 -9.69 14.13
N TYR A 33 -2.31 -9.14 13.90
CA TYR A 33 -2.53 -8.01 13.00
C TYR A 33 -1.76 -6.77 13.47
N SER A 34 -1.89 -6.42 14.76
CA SER A 34 -1.18 -5.28 15.34
C SER A 34 0.35 -5.45 15.24
N ASN A 35 0.87 -6.65 15.50
CA ASN A 35 2.30 -6.92 15.39
C ASN A 35 2.80 -6.82 13.94
N LEU A 36 2.13 -7.47 12.99
CA LEU A 36 2.48 -7.40 11.56
C LEU A 36 2.42 -5.96 11.05
N ARG A 37 1.39 -5.21 11.43
CA ARG A 37 1.26 -3.79 11.09
C ARG A 37 2.43 -2.99 11.65
N ASN A 38 2.77 -3.16 12.92
CA ASN A 38 3.86 -2.43 13.56
C ASN A 38 5.22 -2.73 12.92
N VAL A 39 5.52 -4.01 12.65
CA VAL A 39 6.75 -4.41 11.95
C VAL A 39 6.79 -3.81 10.56
N LEU A 40 5.69 -3.87 9.81
CA LEU A 40 5.65 -3.28 8.47
C LEU A 40 5.85 -1.76 8.52
N MET A 41 5.18 -1.06 9.44
CA MET A 41 5.34 0.39 9.61
C MET A 41 6.78 0.76 10.00
N LEU A 42 7.44 -0.04 10.85
CA LEU A 42 8.85 0.14 11.19
C LEU A 42 9.76 -0.03 9.97
N ILE A 43 9.56 -1.08 9.17
CA ILE A 43 10.32 -1.32 7.93
C ILE A 43 10.11 -0.15 6.97
N MET A 44 8.87 0.27 6.75
CA MET A 44 8.55 1.40 5.88
C MET A 44 9.21 2.69 6.37
N PHE A 45 9.22 2.96 7.68
CA PHE A 45 9.92 4.11 8.24
C PHE A 45 11.44 4.04 8.03
N ALA A 46 12.05 2.87 8.18
CA ALA A 46 13.47 2.68 7.92
C ALA A 46 13.84 2.95 6.45
N ILE A 47 13.02 2.48 5.49
CA ILE A 47 13.25 2.76 4.07
C ILE A 47 13.09 4.27 3.79
N LEU A 48 12.19 4.97 4.50
CA LEU A 48 12.01 6.44 4.35
C LEU A 48 13.27 7.19 4.80
N LEU A 49 13.89 6.74 5.89
CA LEU A 49 15.16 7.29 6.36
C LEU A 49 16.30 7.03 5.38
N ILE A 50 16.34 5.84 4.76
CA ILE A 50 17.36 5.47 3.76
C ILE A 50 17.18 6.25 2.45
N TYR A 51 15.97 6.70 2.12
CA TYR A 51 15.71 7.49 0.92
C TYR A 51 16.52 8.80 0.87
N TYR A 52 16.64 9.52 1.98
CA TYR A 52 17.38 10.79 2.02
C TYR A 52 18.86 10.68 1.61
N PRO A 53 19.69 9.80 2.21
CA PRO A 53 21.07 9.62 1.76
C PRO A 53 21.15 9.05 0.35
N LEU A 54 20.21 8.15 -0.02
CA LEU A 54 20.18 7.57 -1.36
C LEU A 54 19.90 8.63 -2.44
N LYS A 55 19.02 9.60 -2.16
CA LYS A 55 18.76 10.73 -3.04
C LYS A 55 20.03 11.54 -3.30
N ILE A 56 20.79 11.87 -2.25
CA ILE A 56 22.04 12.63 -2.37
C ILE A 56 23.05 11.90 -3.27
N VAL A 57 23.22 10.59 -3.05
CA VAL A 57 24.12 9.77 -3.87
C VAL A 57 23.65 9.73 -5.33
N LEU A 58 22.35 9.58 -5.57
CA LEU A 58 21.78 9.55 -6.92
C LEU A 58 21.85 10.91 -7.63
N ASP A 59 21.64 12.03 -6.94
CA ASP A 59 21.77 13.38 -7.50
C ASP A 59 23.21 13.65 -7.96
N LEU A 60 24.21 13.16 -7.20
CA LEU A 60 25.63 13.24 -7.54
C LEU A 60 26.02 12.33 -8.71
N TRP A 61 25.42 11.15 -8.81
CA TRP A 61 25.80 10.12 -9.77
C TRP A 61 25.04 10.22 -11.10
N LEU A 62 23.77 10.65 -11.07
CA LEU A 62 22.89 10.81 -12.23
C LEU A 62 22.22 12.21 -12.24
N PRO A 63 23.00 13.30 -12.40
CA PRO A 63 22.47 14.66 -12.42
C PRO A 63 21.50 14.92 -13.60
N ALA A 64 21.59 14.14 -14.68
CA ALA A 64 20.66 14.24 -15.81
C ALA A 64 19.25 13.68 -15.52
N TYR A 65 19.03 13.02 -14.39
CA TYR A 65 17.76 12.38 -14.01
C TYR A 65 17.05 13.09 -12.86
N GLN A 66 17.44 14.32 -12.50
CA GLN A 66 16.88 15.06 -11.37
C GLN A 66 15.35 15.21 -11.45
N ASP A 67 14.79 15.46 -12.64
CA ASP A 67 13.34 15.54 -12.82
C ASP A 67 12.64 14.20 -12.53
N ALA A 68 13.27 13.07 -12.88
CA ALA A 68 12.77 11.74 -12.55
C ALA A 68 12.91 11.41 -11.05
N LEU A 69 13.93 11.97 -10.38
CA LEU A 69 14.17 11.80 -8.94
C LEU A 69 13.11 12.52 -8.09
N ILE A 70 12.47 13.58 -8.59
CA ILE A 70 11.31 14.21 -7.94
C ILE A 70 10.16 13.20 -7.81
N PHE A 71 9.88 12.43 -8.87
CA PHE A 71 8.84 11.38 -8.84
C PHE A 71 9.19 10.22 -7.90
N MET A 72 10.48 9.94 -7.64
CA MET A 72 10.87 8.96 -6.61
C MET A 72 10.35 9.34 -5.22
N THR A 73 10.26 10.64 -4.91
CA THR A 73 9.66 11.13 -3.66
C THR A 73 8.21 10.68 -3.51
N LEU A 74 7.46 10.57 -4.61
CA LEU A 74 6.06 10.12 -4.64
C LEU A 74 5.94 8.59 -4.68
N ILE A 75 6.88 7.90 -5.32
CA ILE A 75 6.95 6.43 -5.34
C ILE A 75 7.11 5.88 -3.92
N PHE A 76 7.75 6.64 -3.02
CA PHE A 76 7.98 6.20 -1.67
C PHE A 76 6.67 6.05 -0.85
N PRO A 77 5.84 7.09 -0.64
CA PRO A 77 4.53 6.94 -0.01
C PRO A 77 3.65 5.89 -0.71
N MET A 78 3.69 5.84 -2.04
CA MET A 78 2.98 4.82 -2.82
C MET A 78 3.37 3.40 -2.41
N SER A 79 4.67 3.13 -2.28
CA SER A 79 5.19 1.83 -1.84
C SER A 79 4.71 1.46 -0.44
N VAL A 80 4.60 2.44 0.48
CA VAL A 80 4.10 2.20 1.84
C VAL A 80 2.65 1.74 1.82
N TYR A 81 1.78 2.47 1.13
CA TYR A 81 0.35 2.15 1.08
C TYR A 81 0.08 0.83 0.34
N GLU A 82 0.78 0.60 -0.76
CA GLU A 82 0.61 -0.62 -1.56
C GLU A 82 1.21 -1.84 -0.84
N GLY A 83 2.36 -1.69 -0.18
CA GLY A 83 2.95 -2.73 0.65
C GLY A 83 2.05 -3.14 1.81
N LYS A 84 1.44 -2.17 2.50
CA LYS A 84 0.44 -2.42 3.55
C LYS A 84 -0.80 -3.13 3.03
N MET A 85 -1.31 -2.69 1.88
CA MET A 85 -2.46 -3.31 1.22
C MET A 85 -2.16 -4.76 0.82
N ALA A 86 -1.00 -5.02 0.21
CA ALA A 86 -0.65 -6.32 -0.32
C ALA A 86 -0.28 -7.34 0.76
N LEU A 87 0.59 -6.99 1.72
CA LEU A 87 1.12 -7.93 2.71
C LEU A 87 0.17 -8.18 3.87
N VAL A 88 -0.45 -7.13 4.40
CA VAL A 88 -1.26 -7.23 5.62
C VAL A 88 -2.74 -7.30 5.26
N ILE A 89 -3.28 -6.27 4.61
CA ILE A 89 -4.73 -6.15 4.45
C ILE A 89 -5.29 -7.27 3.56
N ASN A 90 -4.73 -7.48 2.37
CA ASN A 90 -5.20 -8.52 1.45
C ASN A 90 -5.02 -9.93 2.02
N THR A 91 -3.91 -10.22 2.68
CA THR A 91 -3.67 -11.51 3.31
C THR A 91 -4.73 -11.81 4.37
N TYR A 92 -5.09 -10.82 5.19
CA TYR A 92 -6.15 -10.95 6.19
C TYR A 92 -7.55 -11.04 5.58
N LEU A 93 -7.90 -10.17 4.62
CA LEU A 93 -9.21 -10.19 3.97
C LEU A 93 -9.44 -11.53 3.25
N LYS A 94 -8.41 -12.08 2.58
CA LYS A 94 -8.47 -13.42 1.98
C LYS A 94 -8.61 -14.50 3.06
N ALA A 95 -7.85 -14.43 4.15
CA ALA A 95 -7.94 -15.40 5.25
C ALA A 95 -9.33 -15.45 5.89
N LEU A 96 -10.01 -14.29 5.99
CA LEU A 96 -11.37 -14.16 6.50
C LEU A 96 -12.47 -14.41 5.44
N ARG A 97 -12.11 -14.84 4.22
CA ARG A 97 -13.01 -15.07 3.07
C ARG A 97 -13.84 -13.83 2.67
N MET A 98 -13.29 -12.62 2.85
CA MET A 98 -13.92 -11.34 2.53
C MET A 98 -13.62 -10.87 1.09
N GLU A 99 -13.57 -11.80 0.14
CA GLU A 99 -13.21 -11.51 -1.26
C GLU A 99 -14.21 -10.57 -1.95
N ARG A 100 -15.50 -10.64 -1.57
CA ARG A 100 -16.52 -9.70 -2.04
C ARG A 100 -16.21 -8.26 -1.62
N ASP A 101 -15.66 -8.06 -0.43
CA ASP A 101 -15.32 -6.72 0.05
C ASP A 101 -14.06 -6.20 -0.65
N ILE A 102 -13.06 -7.07 -0.90
CA ILE A 102 -11.91 -6.73 -1.77
C ILE A 102 -12.39 -6.25 -3.13
N LEU A 103 -13.33 -6.98 -3.76
CA LEU A 103 -13.87 -6.62 -5.06
C LEU A 103 -14.60 -5.29 -5.02
N LYS A 104 -15.49 -5.06 -4.05
CA LYS A 104 -16.21 -3.79 -3.89
C LYS A 104 -15.27 -2.60 -3.74
N ILE A 105 -14.24 -2.72 -2.89
CA ILE A 105 -13.27 -1.65 -2.67
C ILE A 105 -12.50 -1.36 -3.95
N ASN A 106 -12.00 -2.38 -4.63
CA ASN A 106 -11.24 -2.20 -5.87
C ASN A 106 -12.12 -1.55 -6.95
N THR A 107 -13.38 -1.98 -7.11
CA THR A 107 -14.30 -1.38 -8.08
C THR A 107 -14.62 0.07 -7.74
N LEU A 108 -14.85 0.39 -6.46
CA LEU A 108 -15.11 1.77 -6.01
C LEU A 108 -13.90 2.67 -6.33
N ILE A 109 -12.70 2.22 -5.98
CA ILE A 109 -11.46 2.97 -6.23
C ILE A 109 -11.18 3.09 -7.73
N MET A 110 -11.48 2.06 -8.52
CA MET A 110 -11.35 2.12 -9.97
C MET A 110 -12.26 3.20 -10.58
N LEU A 111 -13.53 3.22 -10.21
CA LEU A 111 -14.48 4.25 -10.68
C LEU A 111 -14.02 5.66 -10.25
N PHE A 112 -13.59 5.81 -9.01
CA PHE A 112 -13.08 7.08 -8.51
C PHE A 112 -11.79 7.50 -9.24
N SER A 113 -10.90 6.55 -9.53
CA SER A 113 -9.66 6.82 -10.29
C SER A 113 -9.92 7.28 -11.71
N MET A 114 -10.96 6.75 -12.37
CA MET A 114 -11.39 7.21 -13.69
C MET A 114 -11.83 8.67 -13.64
N LEU A 115 -12.67 9.02 -12.66
CA LEU A 115 -13.14 10.40 -12.48
C LEU A 115 -11.97 11.36 -12.21
N VAL A 116 -11.09 10.99 -11.27
CA VAL A 116 -9.91 11.78 -10.92
C VAL A 116 -9.04 11.98 -12.16
N THR A 117 -8.71 10.91 -12.90
CA THR A 117 -7.87 11.01 -14.11
C THR A 117 -8.48 11.92 -15.16
N LEU A 118 -9.80 11.85 -15.36
CA LEU A 118 -10.50 12.68 -16.34
C LEU A 118 -10.43 14.17 -15.95
N ILE A 119 -10.57 14.47 -14.65
CA ILE A 119 -10.41 15.83 -14.11
C ILE A 119 -8.95 16.30 -14.26
N THR A 120 -7.97 15.50 -13.85
CA THR A 120 -6.56 15.92 -13.86
C THR A 120 -6.04 16.12 -15.28
N THR A 121 -6.46 15.27 -16.22
CA THR A 121 -6.01 15.32 -17.62
C THR A 121 -6.68 16.46 -18.38
N LEU A 122 -8.00 16.66 -18.22
CA LEU A 122 -8.73 17.66 -19.01
C LEU A 122 -8.64 19.09 -18.43
N LEU A 123 -8.62 19.26 -17.11
CA LEU A 123 -8.56 20.60 -16.49
C LEU A 123 -7.15 21.08 -16.14
N LEU A 124 -6.30 20.18 -15.64
CA LEU A 124 -5.07 20.58 -14.93
C LEU A 124 -3.77 20.37 -15.74
N ASN A 125 -3.78 19.50 -16.76
CA ASN A 125 -2.69 19.29 -17.73
C ASN A 125 -1.27 19.22 -17.13
N SER A 126 -1.14 18.74 -15.90
CA SER A 126 0.14 18.65 -15.19
C SER A 126 0.42 17.22 -14.75
N LEU A 127 1.63 16.77 -15.08
CA LEU A 127 2.11 15.43 -14.76
C LEU A 127 2.26 15.25 -13.25
N GLU A 128 2.72 16.27 -12.53
CA GLU A 128 2.89 16.25 -11.08
C GLU A 128 1.58 15.98 -10.33
N LEU A 129 0.52 16.73 -10.65
CA LEU A 129 -0.80 16.52 -10.04
C LEU A 129 -1.37 15.13 -10.37
N THR A 130 -1.10 14.64 -11.56
CA THR A 130 -1.51 13.28 -11.96
C THR A 130 -0.83 12.24 -11.08
N VAL A 131 0.48 12.34 -10.86
CA VAL A 131 1.20 11.39 -10.00
C VAL A 131 0.77 11.51 -8.54
N VAL A 132 0.58 12.74 -8.01
CA VAL A 132 0.06 12.95 -6.66
C VAL A 132 -1.33 12.31 -6.49
N SER A 133 -2.19 12.44 -7.51
CA SER A 133 -3.54 11.86 -7.48
C SER A 133 -3.52 10.33 -7.35
N ILE A 134 -2.55 9.66 -7.98
CA ILE A 134 -2.35 8.20 -7.86
C ILE A 134 -2.00 7.84 -6.41
N VAL A 135 -1.09 8.58 -5.77
CA VAL A 135 -0.71 8.33 -4.36
C VAL A 135 -1.93 8.46 -3.45
N VAL A 136 -2.76 9.49 -3.67
CA VAL A 136 -3.99 9.72 -2.90
C VAL A 136 -4.98 8.57 -3.10
N LEU A 137 -5.17 8.11 -4.33
CA LEU A 137 -6.05 6.98 -4.65
C LEU A 137 -5.61 5.69 -3.93
N LEU A 138 -4.31 5.40 -3.92
CA LEU A 138 -3.76 4.23 -3.24
C LEU A 138 -3.88 4.34 -1.72
N ALA A 139 -3.66 5.53 -1.16
CA ALA A 139 -3.87 5.80 0.25
C ALA A 139 -5.34 5.57 0.64
N LEU A 140 -6.29 6.14 -0.12
CA LEU A 140 -7.73 5.95 0.11
C LEU A 140 -8.14 4.47 0.08
N ARG A 141 -7.65 3.73 -0.93
CA ARG A 141 -7.89 2.28 -1.03
C ARG A 141 -7.41 1.54 0.21
N SER A 142 -6.17 1.80 0.62
CA SER A 142 -5.53 1.15 1.78
C SER A 142 -6.30 1.46 3.07
N VAL A 143 -6.70 2.72 3.27
CA VAL A 143 -7.46 3.15 4.46
C VAL A 143 -8.86 2.53 4.50
N ILE A 144 -9.61 2.56 3.40
CA ILE A 144 -10.96 1.99 3.35
C ILE A 144 -10.91 0.48 3.65
N ALA A 145 -9.94 -0.23 3.05
CA ALA A 145 -9.77 -1.66 3.27
C ALA A 145 -9.36 -1.98 4.72
N GLU A 146 -8.50 -1.17 5.32
CA GLU A 146 -8.12 -1.30 6.72
C GLU A 146 -9.30 -1.08 7.67
N LEU A 147 -10.14 -0.07 7.43
CA LEU A 147 -11.32 0.20 8.26
C LEU A 147 -12.33 -0.96 8.22
N ILE A 148 -12.54 -1.56 7.05
CA ILE A 148 -13.41 -2.74 6.90
C ILE A 148 -12.81 -3.92 7.66
N LEU A 149 -11.51 -4.14 7.55
CA LEU A 149 -10.81 -5.22 8.24
C LEU A 149 -10.83 -5.03 9.75
N SER A 150 -10.60 -3.81 10.24
CA SER A 150 -10.55 -3.51 11.67
C SER A 150 -11.91 -3.67 12.34
N LYS A 151 -12.98 -3.25 11.66
CA LYS A 151 -14.35 -3.47 12.11
C LYS A 151 -14.67 -4.97 12.22
N LYS A 152 -14.10 -5.80 11.34
CA LYS A 152 -14.32 -7.25 11.38
C LYS A 152 -13.51 -7.95 12.47
N LEU A 153 -12.29 -7.47 12.74
CA LEU A 153 -11.39 -8.02 13.74
C LEU A 153 -11.64 -7.47 15.15
N ASP A 154 -12.63 -6.56 15.31
CA ASP A 154 -12.91 -5.82 16.55
C ASP A 154 -11.67 -5.13 17.14
N VAL A 155 -10.82 -4.60 16.26
CA VAL A 155 -9.59 -3.89 16.64
C VAL A 155 -9.82 -2.41 16.47
N SER A 156 -9.60 -1.64 17.53
CA SER A 156 -9.60 -0.19 17.41
C SER A 156 -8.43 0.26 16.53
N VAL A 157 -8.75 0.69 15.31
CA VAL A 157 -7.82 1.42 14.42
C VAL A 157 -7.75 2.91 14.79
N LYS A 158 -8.63 3.39 15.68
CA LYS A 158 -8.50 4.69 16.33
C LYS A 158 -7.69 4.55 17.62
N LYS A 159 -6.42 4.94 17.57
CA LYS A 159 -5.74 5.52 18.73
C LYS A 159 -5.16 6.84 18.27
#